data_AF-A0A6L3SUX0-F1
#
_entry.id   AF-A0A6L3SUX0-F1
#
_cell.length_a   1.000
_cell.length_b   1.000
_cell.length_c   1.000
_cell.angle_alpha   90.00
_cell.angle_beta   90.00
_cell.angle_gamma   90.00
#
_symmetry.space_group_name_H-M   'P 1'
#
loop_
_entity.id
_entity.type
_entity.pdbx_description
1 polymer ?
#
loop_
_entity_poly.entity_id
_entity_poly.type
_entity_poly.pdbx_seq_one_letter_code
_entity_poly.pdbx_strand_id
1 'polypeptide(L)'
;MRNSSSLRELVRAAQHLTAERIGDERSLFAAKWFDYRFVSPVEATLFFYDIYRDLYQKAWRKNFSVTEAERKRGVPIAGLWSSGREFNSVWRARQVADGLGLPYDFFIREAMEAAFRRGFKRPPRPNQLYHESFGPPILEAWAERQKSMPLLSALPQYRIEAYRNLPVQDEHQAWVVGNLKGRLARPYAIAQACFEQRVLSVERAEAEFSAHQMERVREEGAGMTPEPIVPLKRTDFWPSCFGIPHAWSETSPICAACHARADCAQVANKVEEKLLATYGVVGPRDAEVRAQTRARVARHRAERRAEALSASH
;
A
#
# COMPACT_ATOMS: atom_id res chain seq x y z
N MET A 1 13.97 -8.75 -4.52
CA MET A 1 14.11 -7.36 -4.05
C MET A 1 13.90 -7.33 -2.55
N ARG A 2 14.89 -6.88 -1.78
CA ARG A 2 14.65 -6.07 -0.59
C ARG A 2 15.88 -5.20 -0.34
N ASN A 3 15.73 -3.89 -0.51
CA ASN A 3 16.54 -2.88 0.14
C ASN A 3 15.62 -2.30 1.20
N SER A 4 15.82 -2.62 2.47
CA SER A 4 15.20 -1.85 3.54
C SER A 4 15.35 -0.36 3.20
N SER A 5 14.26 0.42 3.18
CA SER A 5 14.33 1.86 2.89
C SER A 5 15.51 2.43 3.62
N SER A 6 16.45 2.98 2.85
CA SER A 6 17.60 3.61 3.45
C SER A 6 17.10 4.71 4.37
N LEU A 7 17.79 4.94 5.48
CA LEU A 7 17.46 6.04 6.39
C LEU A 7 17.31 7.37 5.62
N ARG A 8 18.06 7.55 4.53
CA ARG A 8 17.94 8.68 3.60
C ARG A 8 16.57 8.79 2.93
N GLU A 9 15.99 7.68 2.47
CA GLU A 9 14.68 7.66 1.82
C GLU A 9 13.55 7.98 2.79
N LEU A 10 13.63 7.49 4.04
CA LEU A 10 12.67 7.81 5.08
C LEU A 10 12.70 9.30 5.45
N VAL A 11 13.90 9.87 5.62
CA VAL A 11 14.08 11.31 5.84
C VAL A 11 13.52 12.12 4.67
N ARG A 12 13.81 11.70 3.42
CA ARG A 12 13.31 12.38 2.22
C ARG A 12 11.78 12.31 2.11
N ALA A 13 11.17 11.18 2.43
CA ALA A 13 9.71 11.04 2.44
C ALA A 13 9.08 11.97 3.49
N ALA A 14 9.65 12.01 4.70
CA ALA A 14 9.18 12.87 5.78
C ALA A 14 9.29 14.37 5.48
N GLN A 15 10.18 14.77 4.55
CA GLN A 15 10.24 16.15 4.04
C GLN A 15 8.93 16.57 3.32
N HIS A 16 8.22 15.63 2.70
CA HIS A 16 7.08 15.93 1.81
C HIS A 16 5.71 15.60 2.42
N LEU A 17 5.68 14.95 3.57
CA LEU A 17 4.48 14.41 4.20
C LEU A 17 4.31 14.98 5.60
N THR A 18 3.05 15.20 6.01
CA THR A 18 2.73 15.59 7.39
C THR A 18 2.90 14.39 8.33
N ALA A 19 3.16 14.65 9.61
CA ALA A 19 3.28 13.61 10.63
C ALA A 19 2.05 12.69 10.68
N GLU A 20 0.85 13.26 10.53
CA GLU A 20 -0.41 12.50 10.42
C GLU A 20 -0.37 11.53 9.22
N ARG A 21 -0.05 12.03 8.02
CA ARG A 21 0.01 11.22 6.79
C ARG A 21 1.01 10.09 6.91
N ILE A 22 2.13 10.32 7.60
CA ILE A 22 3.14 9.30 7.83
C ILE A 22 2.68 8.29 8.89
N GLY A 23 2.06 8.78 9.97
CA GLY A 23 1.55 7.98 11.08
C GLY A 23 0.48 6.97 10.65
N ASP A 24 -0.32 7.29 9.64
CA ASP A 24 -1.31 6.39 9.01
C ASP A 24 -0.70 5.03 8.59
N GLU A 25 0.60 4.96 8.27
CA GLU A 25 1.24 3.69 7.88
C GLU A 25 1.14 2.60 8.95
N ARG A 26 1.00 2.97 10.22
CA ARG A 26 0.83 2.01 11.32
C ARG A 26 -0.46 1.21 11.17
N SER A 27 -1.58 1.90 11.00
CA SER A 27 -2.89 1.25 10.89
C SER A 27 -3.06 0.57 9.52
N LEU A 28 -2.47 1.14 8.48
CA LEU A 28 -2.53 0.56 7.13
C LEU A 28 -1.81 -0.78 7.01
N PHE A 29 -0.82 -1.09 7.85
CA PHE A 29 -0.09 -2.36 7.79
C PHE A 29 -1.01 -3.58 7.79
N ALA A 30 -2.06 -3.58 8.63
CA ALA A 30 -3.01 -4.69 8.70
C ALA A 30 -4.06 -4.65 7.57
N ALA A 31 -4.36 -3.49 7.00
CA ALA A 31 -5.33 -3.36 5.92
C ALA A 31 -4.76 -3.69 4.53
N LYS A 32 -3.44 -3.50 4.35
CA LYS A 32 -2.73 -3.70 3.08
C LYS A 32 -3.00 -5.06 2.45
N TRP A 33 -3.10 -5.06 1.12
CA TRP A 33 -3.01 -6.28 0.33
C TRP A 33 -1.73 -7.05 0.70
N PHE A 34 -1.84 -8.36 0.81
CA PHE A 34 -0.82 -9.22 1.41
C PHE A 34 0.57 -9.04 0.79
N ASP A 35 0.64 -8.82 -0.52
CA ASP A 35 1.90 -8.64 -1.26
C ASP A 35 2.68 -7.37 -0.87
N TYR A 36 2.05 -6.44 -0.15
CA TYR A 36 2.66 -5.14 0.21
C TYR A 36 2.97 -5.03 1.70
N ARG A 37 2.55 -5.99 2.53
CA ARG A 37 2.69 -5.90 4.00
C ARG A 37 4.13 -5.90 4.48
N PHE A 38 5.05 -6.45 3.70
CA PHE A 38 6.49 -6.45 4.02
C PHE A 38 7.32 -5.55 3.09
N VAL A 39 6.67 -4.67 2.33
CA VAL A 39 7.31 -3.69 1.46
C VAL A 39 7.28 -2.34 2.18
N SER A 40 8.39 -1.60 2.18
CA SER A 40 8.39 -0.29 2.85
C SER A 40 7.41 0.66 2.15
N PRO A 41 6.79 1.64 2.85
CA PRO A 41 5.88 2.60 2.25
C PRO A 41 6.53 3.46 1.17
N VAL A 42 7.83 3.71 1.23
CA VAL A 42 8.55 4.38 0.14
C VAL A 42 8.63 3.48 -1.09
N GLU A 43 9.06 2.23 -0.91
CA GLU A 43 9.11 1.24 -2.01
C GLU A 43 7.72 1.00 -2.60
N ALA A 44 6.70 0.84 -1.76
CA ALA A 44 5.32 0.66 -2.17
C ALA A 44 4.78 1.87 -2.93
N THR A 45 5.17 3.09 -2.53
CA THR A 45 4.78 4.32 -3.24
C THR A 45 5.47 4.43 -4.61
N LEU A 46 6.74 4.02 -4.72
CA LEU A 46 7.45 3.94 -6.00
C LEU A 46 6.82 2.86 -6.91
N PHE A 47 6.48 1.70 -6.34
CA PHE A 47 5.82 0.63 -7.07
C PHE A 47 4.43 1.06 -7.58
N PHE A 48 3.63 1.70 -6.73
CA PHE A 48 2.35 2.30 -7.12
C PHE A 48 2.52 3.33 -8.24
N TYR A 49 3.54 4.19 -8.15
CA TYR A 49 3.85 5.19 -9.16
C TYR A 49 4.17 4.56 -10.53
N ASP A 50 4.97 3.50 -10.56
CA ASP A 50 5.32 2.82 -11.80
C ASP A 50 4.12 2.13 -12.45
N ILE A 51 3.29 1.45 -11.65
CA ILE A 51 2.02 0.86 -12.12
C ILE A 51 1.10 1.96 -12.65
N TYR A 52 0.98 3.08 -11.92
CA TYR A 52 0.14 4.20 -12.35
C TYR A 52 0.58 4.76 -13.70
N ARG A 53 1.89 4.97 -13.91
CA ARG A 53 2.42 5.50 -15.17
C ARG A 53 2.06 4.59 -16.35
N ASP A 54 2.23 3.29 -16.19
CA ASP A 54 1.89 2.30 -17.22
C ASP A 54 0.38 2.27 -17.51
N LEU A 55 -0.46 2.22 -16.46
CA LEU A 55 -1.91 2.22 -16.61
C LEU A 55 -2.45 3.52 -17.18
N TYR A 56 -1.84 4.67 -16.85
CA TYR A 56 -2.20 5.95 -17.43
C TYR A 56 -1.95 5.95 -18.94
N GLN A 57 -0.82 5.40 -19.40
CA GLN A 57 -0.53 5.25 -20.83
C GLN A 57 -1.51 4.30 -21.51
N LYS A 58 -1.80 3.15 -20.89
CA LYS A 58 -2.78 2.19 -21.41
C LYS A 58 -4.18 2.80 -21.53
N ALA A 59 -4.63 3.53 -20.51
CA ALA A 59 -5.88 4.27 -20.53
C ALA A 59 -5.90 5.33 -21.64
N TRP A 60 -4.76 6.01 -21.89
CA TRP A 60 -4.65 6.97 -22.98
C TRP A 60 -4.73 6.30 -24.37
N ARG A 61 -4.03 5.18 -24.57
CA ARG A 61 -4.08 4.39 -25.80
C ARG A 61 -5.50 3.92 -26.10
N LYS A 62 -6.20 3.41 -25.08
CA LYS A 62 -7.56 2.86 -25.20
C LYS A 62 -8.60 3.92 -25.56
N ASN A 63 -8.52 5.11 -24.95
CA ASN A 63 -9.62 6.09 -24.99
C ASN A 63 -9.37 7.31 -25.88
N PHE A 64 -8.13 7.57 -26.31
CA PHE A 64 -7.79 8.82 -27.02
C PHE A 64 -6.94 8.59 -28.27
N SER A 65 -5.68 8.19 -28.11
CA SER A 65 -4.75 8.05 -29.23
C SER A 65 -3.59 7.15 -28.87
N VAL A 66 -3.29 6.20 -29.76
CA VAL A 66 -2.14 5.30 -29.63
C VAL A 66 -0.83 6.07 -29.76
N THR A 67 -0.72 6.99 -30.72
CA THR A 67 0.50 7.74 -31.01
C THR A 67 0.83 8.75 -29.92
N GLU A 68 -0.17 9.42 -29.35
CA GLU A 68 0.08 10.37 -28.27
C GLU A 68 0.47 9.69 -26.96
N ALA A 69 -0.04 8.48 -26.70
CA ALA A 69 0.07 7.83 -25.41
C ALA A 69 1.51 7.63 -24.94
N GLU A 70 2.45 7.37 -25.86
CA GLU A 70 3.87 7.17 -25.54
C GLU A 70 4.50 8.40 -24.87
N ARG A 71 4.00 9.59 -25.19
CA ARG A 71 4.45 10.87 -24.62
C ARG A 71 3.69 11.26 -23.35
N LYS A 72 2.58 10.59 -23.04
CA LYS A 72 1.78 10.88 -21.85
C LYS A 72 2.29 10.05 -20.68
N ARG A 73 2.33 10.65 -19.49
CA ARG A 73 2.80 9.98 -18.27
C ARG A 73 1.86 10.18 -17.08
N GLY A 74 1.03 11.22 -17.11
CA GLY A 74 0.17 11.58 -15.97
C GLY A 74 0.94 12.09 -14.74
N VAL A 75 2.26 12.22 -14.81
CA VAL A 75 3.19 12.59 -13.73
C VAL A 75 4.43 13.35 -14.30
N PRO A 76 5.22 14.04 -13.46
CA PRO A 76 6.42 14.78 -13.89
C PRO A 76 7.50 13.90 -14.54
N ILE A 77 8.19 14.44 -15.56
CA ILE A 77 9.29 13.75 -16.27
C ILE A 77 10.48 13.51 -15.35
N ALA A 78 10.78 14.49 -14.47
CA ALA A 78 11.88 14.42 -13.51
C ALA A 78 11.68 13.39 -12.37
N GLY A 79 10.58 12.62 -12.41
CA GLY A 79 10.30 11.54 -11.48
C GLY A 79 9.54 11.98 -10.22
N LEU A 80 9.14 11.00 -9.41
CA LEU A 80 8.25 11.21 -8.28
C LEU A 80 8.79 12.20 -7.25
N TRP A 81 10.10 12.14 -6.97
CA TRP A 81 10.74 13.00 -5.98
C TRP A 81 11.01 14.44 -6.43
N SER A 82 10.73 14.77 -7.70
CA SER A 82 10.94 16.13 -8.22
C SER A 82 9.90 17.13 -7.71
N SER A 83 8.79 16.64 -7.14
CA SER A 83 7.70 17.47 -6.64
C SER A 83 7.11 16.86 -5.38
N GLY A 84 7.26 17.57 -4.24
CA GLY A 84 6.66 17.15 -2.98
C GLY A 84 5.13 17.03 -3.06
N ARG A 85 4.48 17.84 -3.92
CA ARG A 85 3.03 17.75 -4.18
C ARG A 85 2.66 16.44 -4.88
N GLU A 86 3.43 16.05 -5.90
CA GLU A 86 3.19 14.80 -6.62
C GLU A 86 3.50 13.59 -5.72
N PHE A 87 4.63 13.62 -5.00
CA PHE A 87 4.97 12.60 -4.02
C PHE A 87 3.85 12.39 -3.01
N ASN A 88 3.32 13.47 -2.40
CA ASN A 88 2.20 13.40 -1.46
C ASN A 88 0.92 12.86 -2.12
N SER A 89 0.63 13.26 -3.36
CA SER A 89 -0.56 12.80 -4.09
C SER A 89 -0.53 11.30 -4.36
N VAL A 90 0.62 10.78 -4.81
CA VAL A 90 0.83 9.35 -5.06
C VAL A 90 0.84 8.57 -3.76
N TRP A 91 1.52 9.07 -2.72
CA TRP A 91 1.53 8.47 -1.40
C TRP A 91 0.11 8.31 -0.87
N ARG A 92 -0.72 9.36 -0.96
CA ARG A 92 -2.09 9.31 -0.50
C ARG A 92 -2.95 8.34 -1.33
N ALA A 93 -2.84 8.35 -2.65
CA ALA A 93 -3.57 7.40 -3.49
C ALA A 93 -3.22 5.95 -3.13
N ARG A 94 -1.95 5.67 -2.89
CA ARG A 94 -1.45 4.36 -2.43
C ARG A 94 -1.98 4.00 -1.03
N GLN A 95 -2.02 4.94 -0.09
CA GLN A 95 -2.65 4.71 1.23
C GLN A 95 -4.13 4.34 1.13
N VAL A 96 -4.86 4.94 0.19
CA VAL A 96 -6.27 4.58 -0.02
C VAL A 96 -6.38 3.16 -0.56
N ALA A 97 -5.56 2.78 -1.54
CA ALA A 97 -5.52 1.41 -2.03
C ALA A 97 -5.17 0.39 -0.93
N ASP A 98 -4.18 0.73 -0.10
CA ASP A 98 -3.78 -0.06 1.06
C ASP A 98 -4.92 -0.21 2.07
N GLY A 99 -5.62 0.88 2.39
CA GLY A 99 -6.74 0.88 3.33
C GLY A 99 -7.94 0.07 2.85
N LEU A 100 -8.11 -0.07 1.53
CA LEU A 100 -9.12 -0.93 0.92
C LEU A 100 -8.66 -2.39 0.75
N GLY A 101 -7.38 -2.70 1.04
CA GLY A 101 -6.81 -4.04 0.86
C GLY A 101 -6.74 -4.49 -0.60
N LEU A 102 -6.52 -3.56 -1.53
CA LEU A 102 -6.57 -3.83 -2.96
C LEU A 102 -5.17 -3.89 -3.60
N PRO A 103 -4.94 -4.80 -4.57
CA PRO A 103 -3.79 -4.70 -5.47
C PRO A 103 -3.77 -3.35 -6.20
N TYR A 104 -2.58 -2.76 -6.35
CA TYR A 104 -2.44 -1.41 -6.89
C TYR A 104 -2.90 -1.29 -8.34
N ASP A 105 -2.61 -2.28 -9.17
CA ASP A 105 -3.02 -2.28 -10.57
C ASP A 105 -4.54 -2.37 -10.72
N PHE A 106 -5.20 -3.15 -9.85
CA PHE A 106 -6.65 -3.27 -9.79
C PHE A 106 -7.27 -1.93 -9.37
N PHE A 107 -6.83 -1.37 -8.24
CA PHE A 107 -7.34 -0.10 -7.73
C PHE A 107 -7.21 1.03 -8.77
N ILE A 108 -6.02 1.21 -9.36
CA ILE A 108 -5.78 2.28 -10.34
C ILE A 108 -6.66 2.11 -11.57
N ARG A 109 -6.76 0.88 -12.11
CA ARG A 109 -7.56 0.58 -13.31
C ARG A 109 -9.04 0.85 -13.07
N GLU A 110 -9.59 0.32 -11.98
CA GLU A 110 -11.01 0.52 -11.65
C GLU A 110 -11.32 1.97 -11.31
N ALA A 111 -10.42 2.70 -10.65
CA ALA A 111 -10.57 4.13 -10.42
C ALA A 111 -10.58 4.94 -11.75
N MET A 112 -9.70 4.60 -12.71
CA MET A 112 -9.70 5.25 -14.03
C MET A 112 -10.98 4.96 -14.81
N GLU A 113 -11.45 3.71 -14.83
CA GLU A 113 -12.71 3.33 -15.49
C GLU A 113 -13.92 3.97 -14.81
N ALA A 114 -13.93 4.05 -13.47
CA ALA A 114 -14.95 4.76 -12.71
C ALA A 114 -14.98 6.27 -13.02
N ALA A 115 -13.82 6.89 -13.27
CA ALA A 115 -13.73 8.28 -13.69
C ALA A 115 -14.30 8.48 -15.10
N PHE A 116 -13.95 7.60 -16.06
CA PHE A 116 -14.49 7.69 -17.43
C PHE A 116 -15.99 7.49 -17.50
N ARG A 117 -16.55 6.52 -16.75
CA ARG A 117 -18.00 6.33 -16.62
C ARG A 117 -18.73 7.58 -16.12
N ARG A 118 -18.02 8.45 -15.39
CA ARG A 118 -18.52 9.73 -14.87
C ARG A 118 -18.22 10.92 -15.77
N GLY A 119 -17.76 10.69 -17.00
CA GLY A 119 -17.55 11.74 -18.00
C GLY A 119 -16.23 12.50 -17.86
N PHE A 120 -15.23 11.95 -17.13
CA PHE A 120 -13.90 12.55 -17.13
C PHE A 120 -13.33 12.56 -18.55
N LYS A 121 -12.92 13.74 -19.03
CA LYS A 121 -12.36 13.92 -20.38
C LYS A 121 -10.91 13.44 -20.51
N ARG A 122 -10.26 13.07 -19.41
CA ARG A 122 -8.86 12.62 -19.35
C ARG A 122 -8.71 11.61 -18.20
N PRO A 123 -7.73 10.69 -18.26
CA PRO A 123 -7.47 9.83 -17.13
C PRO A 123 -7.13 10.67 -15.87
N PRO A 124 -7.64 10.29 -14.69
CA PRO A 124 -7.42 11.03 -13.44
C PRO A 124 -5.95 11.04 -13.01
N ARG A 125 -5.52 12.15 -12.40
CA ARG A 125 -4.25 12.27 -11.65
C ARG A 125 -4.30 11.45 -10.36
N PRO A 126 -3.15 11.14 -9.71
CA PRO A 126 -3.15 10.31 -8.50
C PRO A 126 -4.07 10.83 -7.39
N ASN A 127 -4.08 12.14 -7.14
CA ASN A 127 -4.94 12.78 -6.14
C ASN A 127 -6.45 12.71 -6.47
N GLN A 128 -6.81 12.28 -7.67
CA GLN A 128 -8.20 12.14 -8.14
C GLN A 128 -8.66 10.68 -8.12
N LEU A 129 -7.76 9.70 -7.94
CA LEU A 129 -8.09 8.27 -7.95
C LEU A 129 -8.96 7.84 -6.76
N TYR A 130 -8.95 8.60 -5.68
CA TYR A 130 -9.69 8.31 -4.46
C TYR A 130 -10.86 9.26 -4.23
N HIS A 131 -11.47 9.74 -5.31
CA HIS A 131 -12.74 10.46 -5.20
C HIS A 131 -13.76 9.57 -4.45
N GLU A 132 -14.52 10.15 -3.53
CA GLU A 132 -15.41 9.40 -2.61
C GLU A 132 -16.37 8.46 -3.33
N SER A 133 -16.86 8.89 -4.49
CA SER A 133 -17.79 8.10 -5.31
C SER A 133 -17.15 6.90 -6.01
N PHE A 134 -15.83 6.79 -6.04
CA PHE A 134 -15.14 5.69 -6.72
C PHE A 134 -15.03 4.46 -5.82
N GLY A 135 -15.03 4.61 -4.50
CA GLY A 135 -14.87 3.51 -3.54
C GLY A 135 -15.87 2.37 -3.72
N PRO A 136 -17.19 2.62 -3.65
CA PRO A 136 -18.19 1.55 -3.75
C PRO A 136 -18.09 0.68 -5.01
N PRO A 137 -18.03 1.24 -6.25
CA PRO A 137 -17.93 0.40 -7.45
C PRO A 137 -16.59 -0.35 -7.54
N ILE A 138 -15.50 0.19 -6.99
CA ILE A 138 -14.21 -0.52 -6.95
C ILE A 138 -14.31 -1.76 -6.04
N LEU A 139 -14.92 -1.61 -4.86
CA LEU A 139 -15.10 -2.71 -3.91
C LEU A 139 -16.04 -3.79 -4.45
N GLU A 140 -17.11 -3.40 -5.14
CA GLU A 140 -18.01 -4.34 -5.82
C GLU A 140 -17.27 -5.14 -6.90
N ALA A 141 -16.50 -4.46 -7.75
CA ALA A 141 -15.67 -5.12 -8.76
C ALA A 141 -14.62 -6.05 -8.13
N TRP A 142 -14.07 -5.67 -6.97
CA TRP A 142 -13.11 -6.50 -6.25
C TRP A 142 -13.75 -7.77 -5.69
N ALA A 143 -14.92 -7.66 -5.07
CA ALA A 143 -15.68 -8.79 -4.58
C ALA A 143 -16.02 -9.79 -5.71
N GLU A 144 -16.33 -9.29 -6.90
CA GLU A 144 -16.56 -10.14 -8.07
C GLU A 144 -15.26 -10.79 -8.59
N ARG A 145 -14.14 -10.04 -8.59
CA ARG A 145 -12.83 -10.59 -8.94
C ARG A 145 -12.39 -11.71 -7.99
N GLN A 146 -12.68 -11.59 -6.70
CA GLN A 146 -12.37 -12.61 -5.70
C GLN A 146 -13.11 -13.94 -5.94
N LYS A 147 -14.29 -13.91 -6.57
CA LYS A 147 -15.01 -15.14 -6.95
C LYS A 147 -14.38 -15.81 -8.17
N SER A 148 -13.89 -15.01 -9.12
CA SER A 148 -13.45 -15.50 -10.43
C SER A 148 -12.00 -16.00 -10.48
N MET A 149 -11.06 -15.45 -9.72
CA MET A 149 -9.63 -15.83 -9.77
C MET A 149 -9.04 -16.20 -8.40
N PRO A 150 -8.08 -17.17 -8.34
CA PRO A 150 -7.34 -17.43 -7.11
C PRO A 150 -6.38 -16.28 -6.88
N LEU A 151 -6.48 -15.62 -5.73
CA LEU A 151 -5.70 -14.43 -5.41
C LEU A 151 -4.72 -14.72 -4.26
N LEU A 152 -3.94 -15.78 -4.38
CA LEU A 152 -2.98 -16.15 -3.35
C LEU A 152 -1.78 -15.19 -3.40
N SER A 153 -1.27 -14.75 -2.25
CA SER A 153 -0.05 -13.93 -2.21
C SER A 153 1.14 -14.77 -2.68
N ALA A 154 1.97 -14.19 -3.54
CA ALA A 154 3.19 -14.85 -4.04
C ALA A 154 4.39 -14.66 -3.12
N LEU A 155 4.22 -14.00 -1.96
CA LEU A 155 5.32 -13.69 -1.07
C LEU A 155 5.83 -14.95 -0.34
N PRO A 156 7.15 -15.24 -0.42
CA PRO A 156 7.74 -16.37 0.31
C PRO A 156 7.54 -16.29 1.83
N GLN A 157 7.31 -15.09 2.38
CA GLN A 157 7.02 -14.85 3.79
C GLN A 157 5.75 -15.57 4.28
N TYR A 158 4.81 -15.89 3.40
CA TYR A 158 3.58 -16.59 3.79
C TYR A 158 3.64 -18.10 3.60
N ARG A 159 4.76 -18.64 3.09
CA ARG A 159 4.91 -20.08 2.89
C ARG A 159 5.26 -20.79 4.20
N ILE A 160 4.89 -22.07 4.31
CA ILE A 160 5.06 -22.87 5.53
C ILE A 160 6.51 -22.90 6.03
N GLU A 161 7.50 -22.96 5.12
CA GLU A 161 8.92 -22.97 5.48
C GLU A 161 9.41 -21.65 6.12
N ALA A 162 8.67 -20.57 5.90
CA ALA A 162 8.94 -19.23 6.39
C ALA A 162 8.05 -18.85 7.59
N TYR A 163 7.20 -19.77 8.06
CA TYR A 163 6.24 -19.50 9.10
C TYR A 163 6.93 -19.23 10.46
N ARG A 164 6.56 -18.12 11.09
CA ARG A 164 7.18 -17.61 12.33
C ARG A 164 6.15 -17.22 13.39
N ASN A 165 4.91 -17.73 13.26
CA ASN A 165 3.77 -17.35 14.10
C ASN A 165 3.53 -15.83 14.13
N LEU A 166 3.68 -15.17 12.98
CA LEU A 166 3.36 -13.74 12.88
C LEU A 166 1.86 -13.56 12.63
N PRO A 167 1.18 -12.60 13.28
CA PRO A 167 -0.26 -12.38 13.06
C PRO A 167 -0.65 -12.21 11.59
N VAL A 168 0.20 -11.54 10.80
CA VAL A 168 -0.05 -11.37 9.36
C VAL A 168 0.01 -12.67 8.55
N GLN A 169 0.76 -13.68 9.02
CA GLN A 169 0.80 -15.01 8.40
C GLN A 169 -0.49 -15.77 8.70
N ASP A 170 -0.98 -15.68 9.94
CA ASP A 170 -2.25 -16.30 10.35
C ASP A 170 -3.43 -15.68 9.60
N GLU A 171 -3.45 -14.35 9.50
CA GLU A 171 -4.44 -13.61 8.70
C GLU A 171 -4.42 -14.04 7.23
N HIS A 172 -3.23 -14.24 6.65
CA HIS A 172 -3.10 -14.72 5.28
C HIS A 172 -3.65 -16.14 5.14
N GLN A 173 -3.28 -17.07 6.02
CA GLN A 173 -3.80 -18.44 5.98
C GLN A 173 -5.32 -18.49 6.13
N ALA A 174 -5.88 -17.71 7.06
CA ALA A 174 -7.33 -17.58 7.22
C ALA A 174 -7.99 -17.03 5.95
N TRP A 175 -7.38 -16.01 5.33
CA TRP A 175 -7.85 -15.45 4.07
C TRP A 175 -7.79 -16.47 2.92
N VAL A 176 -6.71 -17.26 2.80
CA VAL A 176 -6.57 -18.32 1.80
C VAL A 176 -7.68 -19.36 1.97
N VAL A 177 -7.92 -19.84 3.19
CA VAL A 177 -9.01 -20.78 3.48
C VAL A 177 -10.36 -20.18 3.09
N GLY A 178 -10.63 -18.93 3.48
CA GLY A 178 -11.86 -18.23 3.11
C GLY A 178 -12.04 -18.11 1.60
N ASN A 179 -10.98 -17.77 0.87
CA ASN A 179 -11.00 -17.66 -0.60
C ASN A 179 -11.27 -19.02 -1.26
N LEU A 180 -10.63 -20.10 -0.77
CA LEU A 180 -10.85 -21.45 -1.28
C LEU A 180 -12.27 -21.93 -1.03
N LYS A 181 -12.82 -21.72 0.18
CA LYS A 181 -14.20 -22.06 0.54
C LYS A 181 -15.21 -21.29 -0.31
N GLY A 182 -15.01 -19.98 -0.48
CA GLY A 182 -15.87 -19.14 -1.32
C GLY A 182 -15.90 -19.55 -2.81
N ARG A 183 -14.94 -20.38 -3.25
CA ARG A 183 -14.81 -20.86 -4.64
C ARG A 183 -15.08 -22.36 -4.77
N LEU A 184 -16.05 -22.83 -3.98
CA LEU A 184 -16.55 -24.22 -3.97
C LEU A 184 -15.50 -25.25 -3.53
N ALA A 185 -14.41 -24.82 -2.88
CA ALA A 185 -13.38 -25.70 -2.33
C ALA A 185 -12.90 -26.77 -3.34
N ARG A 186 -12.55 -26.32 -4.56
CA ARG A 186 -12.09 -27.21 -5.64
C ARG A 186 -10.79 -27.93 -5.22
N PRO A 187 -10.71 -29.27 -5.29
CA PRO A 187 -9.53 -30.03 -4.86
C PRO A 187 -8.21 -29.55 -5.46
N TYR A 188 -8.16 -29.30 -6.77
CA TYR A 188 -6.97 -28.77 -7.44
C TYR A 188 -6.47 -27.45 -6.83
N ALA A 189 -7.36 -26.52 -6.48
CA ALA A 189 -6.98 -25.23 -5.91
C ALA A 189 -6.43 -25.36 -4.48
N ILE A 190 -7.00 -26.28 -3.70
CA ILE A 190 -6.49 -26.60 -2.35
C ILE A 190 -5.13 -27.30 -2.47
N ALA A 191 -4.98 -28.24 -3.42
CA ALA A 191 -3.73 -28.92 -3.70
C ALA A 191 -2.62 -27.94 -4.12
N GLN A 192 -2.94 -26.97 -4.98
CA GLN A 192 -2.01 -25.90 -5.37
C GLN A 192 -1.56 -25.08 -4.15
N ALA A 193 -2.49 -24.71 -3.26
CA ALA A 193 -2.15 -23.97 -2.04
C ALA A 193 -1.28 -24.79 -1.06
N CYS A 194 -1.49 -26.11 -0.98
CA CYS A 194 -0.78 -26.99 -0.06
C CYS A 194 0.59 -27.46 -0.56
N PHE A 195 0.67 -27.89 -1.82
CA PHE A 195 1.82 -28.62 -2.35
C PHE A 195 2.69 -27.78 -3.29
N GLU A 196 2.08 -27.01 -4.20
CA GLU A 196 2.82 -26.15 -5.13
C GLU A 196 3.33 -24.90 -4.42
N GLN A 197 2.40 -24.05 -3.96
CA GLN A 197 2.71 -22.74 -3.37
C GLN A 197 3.07 -22.83 -1.88
N ARG A 198 2.63 -23.89 -1.21
CA ARG A 198 2.85 -24.17 0.22
C ARG A 198 2.50 -23.00 1.14
N VAL A 199 1.39 -22.33 0.86
CA VAL A 199 0.85 -21.23 1.69
C VAL A 199 -0.12 -21.73 2.77
N LEU A 200 -0.52 -23.00 2.68
CA LEU A 200 -1.38 -23.69 3.64
C LEU A 200 -0.76 -25.04 3.98
N SER A 201 -0.67 -25.41 5.26
CA SER A 201 -0.22 -26.76 5.62
C SER A 201 -1.32 -27.79 5.37
N VAL A 202 -0.94 -29.05 5.18
CA VAL A 202 -1.90 -30.14 4.97
C VAL A 202 -2.78 -30.31 6.21
N GLU A 203 -2.20 -30.24 7.41
CA GLU A 203 -2.93 -30.36 8.68
C GLU A 203 -3.97 -29.24 8.82
N ARG A 204 -3.62 -28.02 8.40
CA ARG A 204 -4.57 -26.90 8.42
C ARG A 204 -5.67 -27.11 7.38
N ALA A 205 -5.35 -27.63 6.20
CA ALA A 205 -6.36 -27.95 5.19
C ALA A 205 -7.31 -29.05 5.68
N GLU A 206 -6.81 -30.11 6.33
CA GLU A 206 -7.63 -31.18 6.90
C GLU A 206 -8.59 -30.71 8.01
N ALA A 207 -8.19 -29.70 8.77
CA ALA A 207 -9.07 -29.07 9.76
C ALA A 207 -10.22 -28.26 9.13
N GLU A 208 -10.07 -27.83 7.87
CA GLU A 208 -10.96 -26.86 7.22
C GLU A 208 -11.85 -27.46 6.12
N PHE A 209 -11.44 -28.59 5.53
CA PHE A 209 -12.09 -29.27 4.42
C PHE A 209 -12.43 -30.73 4.76
N SER A 210 -13.43 -31.30 4.08
CA SER A 210 -13.86 -32.68 4.38
C SER A 210 -12.82 -33.74 4.00
N ALA A 211 -12.84 -34.88 4.69
CA ALA A 211 -11.93 -36.00 4.41
C ALA A 211 -11.99 -36.46 2.94
N HIS A 212 -13.19 -36.54 2.35
CA HIS A 212 -13.36 -36.90 0.94
C HIS A 212 -12.75 -35.86 -0.02
N GLN A 213 -12.84 -34.56 0.30
CA GLN A 213 -12.15 -33.54 -0.50
C GLN A 213 -10.63 -33.70 -0.37
N MET A 214 -10.13 -33.96 0.84
CA MET A 214 -8.70 -34.06 1.10
C MET A 214 -8.05 -35.30 0.45
N GLU A 215 -8.80 -36.39 0.28
CA GLU A 215 -8.37 -37.53 -0.54
C GLU A 215 -8.04 -37.10 -1.98
N ARG A 216 -8.99 -36.41 -2.64
CA ARG A 216 -8.80 -35.86 -3.99
C ARG A 216 -7.70 -34.81 -4.05
N VAL A 217 -7.55 -33.98 -3.02
CA VAL A 217 -6.46 -32.99 -2.92
C VAL A 217 -5.09 -33.67 -2.96
N ARG A 218 -4.94 -34.81 -2.29
CA ARG A 218 -3.69 -35.58 -2.29
C ARG A 218 -3.41 -36.21 -3.66
N GLU A 219 -4.44 -36.71 -4.34
CA GLU A 219 -4.33 -37.22 -5.72
C GLU A 219 -3.86 -36.13 -6.69
N GLU A 220 -4.51 -34.96 -6.67
CA GLU A 220 -4.15 -33.80 -7.50
C GLU A 220 -2.73 -33.29 -7.18
N GLY A 221 -2.36 -33.32 -5.89
CA GLY A 221 -1.06 -32.87 -5.41
C GLY A 221 0.12 -33.75 -5.81
N ALA A 222 -0.10 -35.04 -6.07
CA ALA A 222 0.98 -36.00 -6.33
C ALA A 222 1.84 -35.65 -7.56
N GLY A 223 1.27 -34.93 -8.54
CA GLY A 223 1.98 -34.46 -9.74
C GLY A 223 2.48 -33.02 -9.69
N MET A 224 2.24 -32.29 -8.59
CA MET A 224 2.60 -30.87 -8.51
C MET A 224 4.08 -30.68 -8.23
N THR A 225 4.70 -29.74 -8.94
CA THR A 225 6.09 -29.34 -8.67
C THR A 225 6.08 -28.19 -7.67
N PRO A 226 6.69 -28.35 -6.47
CA PRO A 226 6.70 -27.28 -5.49
C PRO A 226 7.49 -26.07 -5.97
N GLU A 227 7.02 -24.85 -5.67
CA GLU A 227 7.78 -23.63 -5.97
C GLU A 227 9.14 -23.64 -5.25
N PRO A 228 10.22 -23.10 -5.85
CA PRO A 228 11.53 -23.08 -5.20
C PRO A 228 11.50 -22.41 -3.82
N ILE A 229 12.18 -23.00 -2.85
CA ILE A 229 12.37 -22.43 -1.52
C ILE A 229 13.26 -21.19 -1.63
N VAL A 230 12.78 -20.07 -1.11
CA VAL A 230 13.52 -18.80 -1.10
C VAL A 230 14.08 -18.58 0.31
N PRO A 231 15.41 -18.51 0.49
CA PRO A 231 15.99 -18.22 1.81
C PRO A 231 15.68 -16.77 2.21
N LEU A 232 15.11 -16.59 3.41
CA LEU A 232 14.71 -15.28 3.94
C LEU A 232 15.52 -14.90 5.18
N LYS A 233 16.00 -13.65 5.20
CA LYS A 233 16.69 -13.04 6.33
C LYS A 233 15.68 -12.51 7.36
N ARG A 234 16.14 -12.18 8.56
CA ARG A 234 15.29 -11.55 9.60
C ARG A 234 14.62 -10.26 9.10
N THR A 235 15.36 -9.45 8.36
CA THR A 235 14.87 -8.18 7.78
C THR A 235 13.77 -8.37 6.73
N ASP A 236 13.62 -9.59 6.20
CA ASP A 236 12.56 -9.92 5.25
C ASP A 236 11.18 -10.08 5.89
N PHE A 237 11.08 -9.97 7.22
CA PHE A 237 9.83 -10.03 7.96
C PHE A 237 9.44 -8.69 8.58
N TRP A 238 10.27 -7.66 8.40
CA TRP A 238 9.94 -6.33 8.90
C TRP A 238 8.61 -5.84 8.32
N PRO A 239 7.71 -5.30 9.16
CA PRO A 239 6.43 -4.78 8.70
C PRO A 239 6.65 -3.58 7.80
N SER A 240 5.69 -3.28 6.93
CA SER A 240 5.79 -2.12 6.04
C SER A 240 6.10 -0.83 6.82
N CYS A 241 5.44 -0.59 7.95
CA CYS A 241 5.64 0.62 8.76
C CYS A 241 6.99 0.71 9.50
N PHE A 242 7.90 -0.27 9.33
CA PHE A 242 9.16 -0.35 10.07
C PHE A 242 10.03 0.91 9.91
N GLY A 243 10.45 1.47 11.05
CA GLY A 243 11.40 2.59 11.12
C GLY A 243 10.88 3.94 10.62
N ILE A 244 9.59 4.02 10.28
CA ILE A 244 8.99 5.26 9.78
C ILE A 244 8.75 6.23 10.96
N PRO A 245 9.19 7.50 10.86
CA PRO A 245 9.00 8.49 11.92
C PRO A 245 7.50 8.73 12.14
N HIS A 246 7.08 9.03 13.37
CA HIS A 246 5.67 9.19 13.76
C HIS A 246 4.75 7.95 13.63
N ALA A 247 5.14 6.93 12.85
CA ALA A 247 4.41 5.67 12.76
C ALA A 247 4.74 4.73 13.94
N TRP A 248 5.86 4.87 14.63
CA TRP A 248 6.11 4.15 15.87
C TRP A 248 5.42 4.84 17.07
N SER A 249 4.90 4.06 18.02
CA SER A 249 4.36 4.58 19.28
C SER A 249 4.35 3.50 20.35
N GLU A 250 4.94 3.81 21.50
CA GLU A 250 4.98 2.90 22.65
C GLU A 250 3.60 2.54 23.20
N THR A 251 2.64 3.46 23.12
CA THR A 251 1.28 3.27 23.63
C THR A 251 0.36 2.54 22.64
N SER A 252 0.83 2.29 21.42
CA SER A 252 0.00 1.62 20.42
C SER A 252 -0.02 0.10 20.63
N PRO A 253 -1.20 -0.55 20.69
CA PRO A 253 -1.29 -2.00 20.78
C PRO A 253 -0.66 -2.70 19.57
N ILE A 254 -0.74 -2.09 18.38
CA ILE A 254 -0.12 -2.60 17.15
C ILE A 254 1.41 -2.69 17.31
N CYS A 255 2.03 -1.63 17.86
CA CYS A 255 3.48 -1.61 18.08
C CYS A 255 3.89 -2.53 19.24
N ALA A 256 3.07 -2.63 20.30
CA ALA A 256 3.32 -3.50 21.44
C ALA A 256 3.38 -4.98 21.05
N ALA A 257 2.51 -5.42 20.13
CA ALA A 257 2.47 -6.79 19.61
C ALA A 257 3.47 -7.06 18.47
N CYS A 258 4.22 -6.06 18.02
CA CYS A 258 5.07 -6.19 16.84
C CYS A 258 6.43 -6.85 17.16
N HIS A 259 6.76 -7.93 16.46
CA HIS A 259 8.05 -8.63 16.59
C HIS A 259 9.28 -7.74 16.30
N ALA A 260 9.10 -6.64 15.56
CA ALA A 260 10.17 -5.72 15.19
C ALA A 260 10.24 -4.48 16.10
N ARG A 261 9.51 -4.42 17.22
CA ARG A 261 9.35 -3.22 18.07
C ARG A 261 10.68 -2.59 18.48
N ALA A 262 11.62 -3.37 18.98
CA ALA A 262 12.91 -2.87 19.49
C ALA A 262 13.75 -2.25 18.36
N ASP A 263 13.95 -2.98 17.27
CA ASP A 263 14.70 -2.48 16.10
C ASP A 263 14.00 -1.27 15.46
N CYS A 264 12.67 -1.31 15.39
CA CYS A 264 11.84 -0.25 14.82
C CYS A 264 11.98 1.06 15.61
N ALA A 265 11.95 0.99 16.94
CA ALA A 265 12.14 2.16 17.81
C ALA A 265 13.51 2.80 17.57
N GLN A 266 14.57 2.00 17.50
CA GLN A 266 15.93 2.49 17.24
C GLN A 266 16.05 3.17 15.88
N VAL A 267 15.47 2.57 14.84
CA VAL A 267 15.52 3.15 13.49
C VAL A 267 14.67 4.42 13.40
N ALA A 268 13.47 4.42 13.98
CA ALA A 268 12.61 5.60 14.03
C ALA A 268 13.31 6.77 14.71
N ASN A 269 13.92 6.55 15.88
CA ASN A 269 14.69 7.57 16.60
C ASN A 269 15.84 8.12 15.73
N LYS A 270 16.61 7.26 15.05
CA LYS A 270 17.68 7.71 14.14
C LYS A 270 17.16 8.56 12.97
N VAL A 271 15.96 8.24 12.45
CA VAL A 271 15.33 9.05 11.40
C VAL A 271 14.92 10.42 11.96
N GLU A 272 14.33 10.46 13.16
CA GLU A 272 13.93 11.71 13.83
C GLU A 272 15.14 12.60 14.18
N GLU A 273 16.23 12.02 14.70
CA GLU A 273 17.51 12.71 14.92
C GLU A 273 18.04 13.32 13.62
N LYS A 274 17.98 12.57 12.51
CA LYS A 274 18.44 13.06 11.21
C LYS A 274 17.55 14.19 10.67
N LEU A 275 16.24 14.12 10.90
CA LEU A 275 15.29 15.17 10.54
C LEU A 275 15.57 16.45 11.34
N LEU A 276 15.78 16.33 12.65
CA LEU A 276 16.19 17.45 13.51
C LEU A 276 17.50 18.07 13.04
N ALA A 277 18.53 17.26 12.79
CA ALA A 277 19.82 17.75 12.34
C ALA A 277 19.76 18.44 10.96
N THR A 278 18.84 18.02 10.08
CA THR A 278 18.75 18.53 8.70
C THR A 278 17.84 19.76 8.59
N TYR A 279 16.71 19.77 9.31
CA TYR A 279 15.66 20.79 9.16
C TYR A 279 15.37 21.58 10.43
N GLY A 280 16.01 21.26 11.56
CA GLY A 280 15.75 21.86 12.87
C GLY A 280 14.45 21.39 13.54
N VAL A 281 13.65 20.56 12.87
CA VAL A 281 12.37 20.03 13.35
C VAL A 281 12.14 18.61 12.83
N VAL A 282 11.46 17.75 13.60
CA VAL A 282 11.13 16.38 13.17
C VAL A 282 10.10 16.36 12.03
N GLY A 283 9.11 17.27 12.07
CA GLY A 283 8.05 17.40 11.06
C GLY A 283 8.24 18.63 10.17
N PRO A 284 9.17 18.62 9.19
CA PRO A 284 9.46 19.78 8.33
C PRO A 284 8.23 20.23 7.53
N ARG A 285 7.43 19.29 7.00
CA ARG A 285 6.23 19.63 6.26
C ARG A 285 5.16 20.29 7.13
N ASP A 286 4.98 19.81 8.37
CA ASP A 286 4.04 20.42 9.32
C ASP A 286 4.49 21.83 9.73
N ALA A 287 5.79 22.05 9.88
CA ALA A 287 6.33 23.40 10.11
C ALA A 287 6.06 24.33 8.92
N GLU A 288 6.28 23.85 7.70
CA GLU A 288 6.01 24.60 6.47
C GLU A 288 4.51 24.96 6.33
N VAL A 289 3.61 23.99 6.52
CA VAL A 289 2.15 24.20 6.44
C VAL A 289 1.68 25.20 7.51
N ARG A 290 2.21 25.11 8.73
CA ARG A 290 1.90 26.08 9.80
C ARG A 290 2.41 27.48 9.43
N ALA A 291 3.60 27.60 8.86
CA ALA A 291 4.13 28.90 8.41
C ALA A 291 3.28 29.51 7.29
N GLN A 292 2.89 28.71 6.28
CA GLN A 292 2.01 29.15 5.18
C GLN A 292 0.64 29.60 5.70
N THR A 293 0.07 28.85 6.65
CA THR A 293 -1.22 29.20 7.26
C THR A 293 -1.13 30.52 8.03
N ARG A 294 -0.07 30.71 8.83
CA ARG A 294 0.16 31.98 9.54
C ARG A 294 0.31 33.16 8.58
N ALA A 295 1.07 33.01 7.50
CA ALA A 295 1.25 34.05 6.49
C ALA A 295 -0.07 34.41 5.80
N ARG A 296 -0.88 33.40 5.43
CA ARG A 296 -2.21 33.61 4.83
C ARG A 296 -3.15 34.36 5.77
N VAL A 297 -3.19 33.98 7.04
CA VAL A 297 -4.03 34.64 8.05
C VAL A 297 -3.55 36.08 8.31
N ALA A 298 -2.24 36.31 8.38
CA ALA A 298 -1.68 37.65 8.54
C ALA A 298 -2.06 38.58 7.37
N ARG A 299 -1.94 38.09 6.13
CA ARG A 299 -2.36 38.83 4.93
C ARG A 299 -3.84 39.17 4.95
N HIS A 300 -4.70 38.19 5.24
CA HIS A 300 -6.15 38.41 5.33
C HIS A 300 -6.52 39.44 6.41
N ARG A 301 -5.85 39.40 7.57
CA ARG A 301 -6.04 40.40 8.64
C ARG A 301 -5.58 41.80 8.22
N ALA A 302 -4.50 41.90 7.45
CA ALA A 302 -4.02 43.19 6.93
C ALA A 302 -4.99 43.77 5.89
N GLU A 303 -5.48 42.96 4.96
CA GLU A 303 -6.52 43.33 3.98
C GLU A 303 -7.79 43.82 4.69
N ARG A 304 -8.28 43.07 5.68
CA ARG A 304 -9.46 43.46 6.47
C ARG A 304 -9.30 44.76 7.25
N ARG A 305 -8.10 45.05 7.76
CA ARG A 305 -7.78 46.31 8.44
C ARG A 305 -7.74 47.48 7.44
N ALA A 306 -7.14 47.27 6.28
CA ALA A 306 -7.11 48.27 5.21
C ALA A 306 -8.52 48.61 4.71
N GLU A 307 -9.37 47.60 4.49
CA GLU A 307 -10.78 47.79 4.10
C GLU A 307 -11.57 48.57 5.16
N ALA A 308 -11.37 48.27 6.44
CA ALA A 308 -12.04 48.98 7.54
C ALA A 308 -11.59 50.45 7.64
N LEU A 309 -10.30 50.72 7.40
CA LEU A 309 -9.75 52.07 7.36
C LEU A 309 -10.27 52.86 6.15
N SER A 310 -10.41 52.22 4.98
CA SER A 310 -10.98 52.86 3.79
C SER A 310 -12.50 53.07 3.86
N ALA A 311 -13.23 52.29 4.66
CA ALA A 311 -14.67 52.44 4.86
C ALA A 311 -15.05 53.46 5.95
N SER A 312 -14.05 53.97 6.70
CA SER A 312 -14.23 54.99 7.74
C SER A 312 -13.93 56.42 7.25
N HIS A 313 -13.65 56.57 5.95
CA HIS A 313 -13.45 57.83 5.22
C HIS A 313 -14.54 58.00 4.18
#